data_AF-A0A7S0PN84-F1
#
_entry.id   AF-A0A7S0PN84-F1
#
_cell.length_a   1.000
_cell.length_b   1.000
_cell.length_c   1.000
_cell.angle_alpha   90.00
_cell.angle_beta   90.00
_cell.angle_gamma   90.00
#
_symmetry.space_group_name_H-M   'P 1'
#
loop_
_entity.id
_entity.type
_entity.pdbx_description
1 polymer ?
#
loop_
_entity_poly.entity_id
_entity_poly.type
_entity_poly.pdbx_seq_one_letter_code
_entity_poly.pdbx_strand_id
1 'polypeptide(L)'
;GHCRQVGCPEAGVDAACARLVHLGHKVGRIEQLETAAQAKARGGSGAVIRRALAEVSTPATRTDGDVGDDAVAAPDATHIIAFAEEEDEEILDAGGDEKGEQEDEVGTKKEDAFKRAGSRAAVGYSFLDAAAGTIHLGVLPPDDEHGTALA
;
A
#
# COMPACT_ATOMS: atom_id res chain seq x y z
N GLY A 1 13.29 -10.09 29.19
CA GLY A 1 13.77 -10.55 27.87
C GLY A 1 15.03 -9.79 27.52
N HIS A 2 16.04 -10.47 26.97
CA HIS A 2 17.29 -9.83 26.53
C HIS A 2 17.10 -9.16 25.16
N CYS A 3 16.37 -8.04 25.11
CA CYS A 3 16.34 -7.21 23.92
C CYS A 3 17.55 -6.28 23.92
N ARG A 4 18.23 -6.16 22.78
CA ARG A 4 19.24 -5.11 22.59
C ARG A 4 18.49 -3.78 22.54
N GLN A 5 18.82 -2.88 23.46
CA GLN A 5 18.16 -1.59 23.60
C GLN A 5 19.14 -0.48 23.21
N VAL A 6 18.68 0.41 22.33
CA VAL A 6 19.38 1.62 21.92
C VAL A 6 18.38 2.79 21.94
N GLY A 7 18.88 4.01 21.96
CA GLY A 7 18.04 5.20 21.95
C GLY A 7 18.85 6.45 21.61
N CYS A 8 18.13 7.52 21.27
CA CYS A 8 18.67 8.85 21.06
C CYS A 8 17.86 9.87 21.88
N PRO A 9 18.42 11.05 22.19
CA PRO A 9 17.65 12.12 22.81
C PRO A 9 16.58 12.63 21.85
N GLU A 10 15.51 13.21 22.39
CA GLU A 10 14.43 13.84 21.62
C GLU A 10 14.96 14.83 20.59
N ALA A 11 15.96 15.64 20.95
CA ALA A 11 16.58 16.60 20.04
C ALA A 11 17.25 15.99 18.79
N GLY A 12 17.53 14.69 18.79
CA GLY A 12 18.11 13.96 17.65
C GLY A 12 17.14 12.99 16.98
N VAL A 13 15.89 12.91 17.43
CA VAL A 13 14.94 11.88 16.97
C VAL A 13 14.58 12.08 15.51
N ASP A 14 14.31 13.32 15.09
CA ASP A 14 13.88 13.62 13.72
C ASP A 14 14.98 13.28 12.71
N ALA A 15 16.24 13.61 13.02
CA ALA A 15 17.39 13.25 12.17
C ALA A 15 17.60 11.73 12.07
N ALA A 16 17.40 11.00 13.17
CA ALA A 16 17.49 9.54 13.17
C ALA A 16 16.36 8.90 12.35
N CYS A 17 15.13 9.39 12.51
CA CYS A 17 13.97 8.97 11.72
C CYS A 17 14.18 9.23 10.23
N ALA A 18 14.60 10.44 9.85
CA ALA A 18 14.86 10.82 8.47
C ALA A 18 15.88 9.88 7.80
N ARG A 19 16.96 9.53 8.52
CA ARG A 19 17.96 8.57 8.03
C ARG A 19 17.38 7.17 7.81
N LEU A 20 16.57 6.67 8.76
CA LEU A 20 15.92 5.36 8.62
C LEU A 20 14.93 5.33 7.45
N VAL A 21 14.13 6.38 7.29
CA VAL A 21 13.17 6.51 6.18
C VAL A 21 13.91 6.59 4.85
N HIS A 22 15.00 7.36 4.76
CA HIS A 22 15.84 7.42 3.56
C HIS A 22 16.40 6.04 3.16
N LEU A 23 16.72 5.19 4.15
CA LEU A 23 17.15 3.81 3.93
C LEU A 23 16.00 2.84 3.59
N GLY A 24 14.78 3.34 3.41
CA GLY A 24 13.61 2.55 3.02
C GLY A 24 12.85 1.92 4.19
N HIS A 25 13.19 2.23 5.44
CA HIS A 25 12.46 1.71 6.60
C HIS A 25 11.15 2.48 6.82
N LYS A 26 10.13 1.78 7.32
CA LYS A 26 8.91 2.38 7.88
C LYS A 26 9.15 2.67 9.36
N VAL A 27 8.99 3.91 9.77
CA VAL A 27 9.29 4.37 11.13
C VAL A 27 8.01 4.74 11.83
N GLY A 28 7.78 4.21 13.03
CA GLY A 28 6.65 4.57 13.88
C GLY A 28 7.09 5.47 15.02
N ARG A 29 6.44 6.62 15.19
CA ARG A 29 6.69 7.56 16.28
C ARG A 29 5.69 7.33 17.40
N ILE A 30 6.16 6.85 18.55
CA ILE A 30 5.31 6.61 19.73
C ILE A 30 5.54 7.72 20.74
N GLU A 31 4.49 8.48 21.05
CA GLU A 31 4.55 9.65 21.93
C GLU A 31 3.89 9.40 23.28
N GLN A 32 4.31 10.18 24.28
CA GLN A 32 3.62 10.22 25.58
C GLN A 32 2.39 11.13 25.49
N LEU A 33 1.21 10.58 25.75
CA LEU A 33 -0.07 11.30 25.63
C LEU A 33 -0.45 12.08 26.89
N GLU A 34 0.33 11.93 27.94
CA GLU A 34 0.09 12.58 29.23
C GLU A 34 1.39 12.72 30.01
N THR A 35 1.43 13.71 30.90
CA THR A 35 2.53 13.93 31.83
C THR A 35 2.48 12.93 33.00
N ALA A 36 3.60 12.82 33.72
CA ALA A 36 3.65 12.01 34.95
C ALA A 36 2.61 12.45 36.00
N ALA A 37 2.35 13.76 36.11
CA ALA A 37 1.35 14.30 37.04
C ALA A 37 -0.06 13.86 36.65
N GLN A 38 -0.40 13.93 35.36
CA GLN A 38 -1.69 13.46 34.84
C GLN A 38 -1.86 11.95 35.00
N ALA A 39 -0.82 11.15 34.73
CA ALA A 39 -0.86 9.70 34.95
C ALA A 39 -1.10 9.38 36.43
N LYS A 40 -0.37 10.05 37.34
CA LYS A 40 -0.54 9.87 38.79
C LYS A 40 -1.92 10.28 39.28
N ALA A 41 -2.47 11.38 38.75
CA ALA A 41 -3.83 11.80 39.07
C ALA A 41 -4.88 10.78 38.59
N ARG A 42 -4.64 10.14 37.43
CA ARG A 42 -5.53 9.14 36.84
C ARG A 42 -5.54 7.81 37.58
N GLY A 43 -4.39 7.31 38.03
CA GLY A 43 -4.27 5.93 38.54
C GLY A 43 -3.36 5.73 39.75
N GLY A 44 -2.99 6.81 40.45
CA GLY A 44 -2.10 6.76 41.60
C GLY A 44 -0.62 6.56 41.23
N SER A 45 0.21 6.25 42.23
CA SER A 45 1.67 6.17 42.09
C SER A 45 2.16 5.06 41.13
N GLY A 46 1.35 4.02 40.89
CA GLY A 46 1.68 2.94 39.97
C GLY A 46 1.24 3.17 38.52
N ALA A 47 0.60 4.30 38.23
CA ALA A 47 0.08 4.57 36.89
C ALA A 47 1.22 4.79 35.89
N VAL A 48 1.20 4.00 34.81
CA VAL A 48 2.10 4.18 33.67
C VAL A 48 1.55 5.25 32.74
N ILE A 49 2.41 6.15 32.28
CA ILE A 49 2.09 7.17 31.26
C ILE A 49 1.58 6.48 30.00
N ARG A 50 0.40 6.89 29.54
CA ARG A 50 -0.16 6.43 28.26
C ARG A 50 0.73 6.84 27.09
N ARG A 51 0.91 5.90 26.17
CA ARG A 51 1.66 6.09 24.93
C ARG A 51 0.84 5.57 23.75
N ALA A 52 0.97 6.22 22.61
CA ALA A 52 0.35 5.76 21.37
C ALA A 52 1.24 6.09 20.18
N LEU A 53 1.05 5.33 19.11
CA LEU A 53 1.60 5.65 17.80
C LEU A 53 0.96 6.97 17.32
N ALA A 54 1.76 8.02 17.28
CA ALA A 54 1.36 9.34 16.84
C ALA A 54 1.48 9.47 15.32
N GLU A 55 2.48 8.81 14.72
CA GLU A 55 2.81 8.96 13.30
C GLU A 55 3.48 7.69 12.75
N VAL A 56 3.31 7.45 11.45
CA VAL A 56 4.09 6.49 10.68
C VAL A 56 4.69 7.19 9.48
N SER A 57 6.02 7.26 9.44
CA SER A 57 6.77 7.88 8.36
C SER A 57 7.33 6.80 7.44
N THR A 58 7.15 6.98 6.14
CA THR A 58 7.64 6.08 5.08
C THR A 58 8.27 6.92 3.97
N PRO A 59 9.06 6.33 3.06
CA PRO A 59 9.67 7.09 1.97
C PRO A 59 8.67 7.92 1.16
N ALA A 60 7.45 7.40 0.97
CA ALA A 60 6.42 8.00 0.12
C ALA A 60 5.35 8.80 0.88
N THR A 61 5.43 8.88 2.21
CA THR A 61 4.50 9.68 3.05
C THR A 61 5.17 10.90 3.67
N ARG A 62 6.39 11.25 3.26
CA ARG A 62 7.08 12.45 3.76
C ARG A 62 6.38 13.70 3.24
N THR A 63 6.26 14.69 4.11
CA THR A 63 5.77 16.03 3.75
C THR A 63 6.94 17.03 3.85
N ASP A 64 6.85 18.18 3.20
CA ASP A 64 7.97 19.15 3.02
C ASP A 64 8.65 19.65 4.32
N GLY A 65 8.17 19.27 5.50
CA GLY A 65 8.82 19.50 6.80
C GLY A 65 9.84 18.44 7.23
N ASP A 66 9.94 17.28 6.55
CA ASP A 66 10.79 16.15 6.95
C ASP A 66 12.22 16.20 6.39
N VAL A 67 12.56 17.24 5.61
CA VAL A 67 13.86 17.34 4.93
C VAL A 67 14.85 18.06 5.83
N GLY A 68 15.55 17.32 6.68
CA GLY A 68 16.78 17.82 7.29
C GLY A 68 17.84 18.09 6.21
N ASP A 69 18.71 19.08 6.45
CA ASP A 69 19.77 19.58 5.54
C ASP A 69 20.76 18.51 5.01
N ASP A 70 20.67 17.28 5.51
CA ASP A 70 21.54 16.13 5.20
C ASP A 70 20.91 15.16 4.16
N ALA A 71 19.79 15.55 3.55
CA ALA A 71 19.09 14.72 2.57
C ALA A 71 19.85 14.67 1.23
N VAL A 72 20.48 13.52 0.96
CA VAL A 72 20.87 13.09 -0.40
C VAL A 72 19.66 13.31 -1.32
N ALA A 73 19.88 13.96 -2.46
CA ALA A 73 18.85 14.45 -3.39
C ALA A 73 17.64 13.50 -3.48
N ALA A 74 16.50 13.98 -2.98
CA ALA A 74 15.24 13.26 -3.13
C ALA A 74 14.90 13.14 -4.63
N PRO A 75 14.22 12.07 -5.07
CA PRO A 75 13.72 11.99 -6.43
C PRO A 75 12.74 13.15 -6.71
N ASP A 76 12.68 13.58 -7.97
CA ASP A 76 11.84 14.71 -8.41
C ASP A 76 10.36 14.57 -8.05
N ALA A 77 9.87 13.33 -7.90
CA ALA A 77 8.55 13.03 -7.35
C ALA A 77 8.52 11.64 -6.69
N THR A 78 7.85 11.52 -5.54
CA THR A 78 7.58 10.23 -4.87
C THR A 78 6.09 10.02 -4.74
N HIS A 79 5.58 8.93 -5.32
CA HIS A 79 4.15 8.62 -5.34
C HIS A 79 3.83 7.35 -4.55
N ILE A 80 2.70 7.35 -3.86
CA ILE A 80 2.04 6.14 -3.36
C ILE A 80 1.01 5.73 -4.39
N ILE A 81 1.04 4.48 -4.83
CA ILE A 81 0.05 3.94 -5.76
C ILE A 81 -0.77 2.86 -5.05
N ALA A 82 -2.09 2.92 -5.19
CA ALA A 82 -2.99 1.86 -4.79
C ALA A 82 -3.80 1.39 -6.00
N PHE A 83 -3.91 0.07 -6.16
CA PHE A 83 -4.69 -0.58 -7.21
C PHE A 83 -5.80 -1.43 -6.59
N ALA A 84 -6.91 -1.53 -7.30
CA ALA A 84 -8.01 -2.45 -7.02
C ALA A 84 -8.40 -3.14 -8.32
N GLU A 85 -8.52 -4.45 -8.29
CA GLU A 85 -8.85 -5.27 -9.45
C GLU A 85 -10.27 -5.83 -9.28
N GLU A 86 -11.06 -5.75 -10.34
CA GLU A 86 -12.40 -6.36 -10.43
C GLU A 86 -12.39 -7.35 -11.60
N GLU A 87 -12.65 -8.62 -11.30
CA GLU A 87 -12.77 -9.68 -12.31
C GLU A 87 -14.17 -9.65 -12.95
N ASP A 88 -14.23 -9.80 -14.27
CA ASP A 88 -15.49 -9.86 -15.00
C ASP A 88 -16.17 -11.23 -14.78
N GLU A 89 -17.08 -11.30 -13.80
CA GLU A 89 -17.80 -12.53 -13.39
C GLU A 89 -18.72 -13.09 -14.50
N GLU A 90 -19.02 -12.33 -15.58
CA GLU A 90 -19.88 -12.78 -16.69
C GLU A 90 -19.30 -13.93 -17.54
N ILE A 91 -18.03 -14.33 -17.33
CA ILE A 91 -17.39 -15.42 -18.09
C ILE A 91 -17.52 -16.79 -17.38
N LEU A 92 -17.96 -16.83 -16.11
CA LEU A 92 -18.04 -18.08 -15.35
C LEU A 92 -19.34 -18.88 -15.54
N ASP A 93 -20.39 -18.30 -16.15
CA ASP A 93 -21.71 -18.94 -16.30
C ASP A 93 -21.96 -19.62 -17.66
N ALA A 94 -20.95 -19.66 -18.55
CA ALA A 94 -21.03 -20.42 -19.82
C ALA A 94 -20.83 -21.94 -19.64
N GLY A 95 -20.93 -22.45 -18.41
CA GLY A 95 -20.80 -23.88 -18.06
C GLY A 95 -22.12 -24.60 -17.77
N GLY A 96 -23.27 -24.00 -18.08
CA GLY A 96 -24.60 -24.60 -17.87
C GLY A 96 -24.90 -25.76 -18.83
N ASP A 97 -25.02 -26.96 -18.25
CA ASP A 97 -25.67 -28.19 -18.74
C ASP A 97 -26.22 -28.21 -20.18
N GLU A 98 -25.49 -28.83 -21.10
CA GLU A 98 -26.09 -29.57 -22.22
C GLU A 98 -25.45 -30.95 -22.34
N LYS A 99 -26.03 -31.94 -21.64
CA LYS A 99 -25.88 -33.36 -21.97
C LYS A 99 -26.66 -33.64 -23.27
N GLY A 100 -26.03 -33.35 -24.41
CA GLY A 100 -26.44 -33.83 -25.72
C GLY A 100 -25.37 -34.77 -26.28
N GLU A 101 -25.70 -36.05 -26.40
CA GLU A 101 -24.88 -37.06 -27.08
C GLU A 101 -24.85 -36.76 -28.59
N GLN A 102 -23.67 -36.51 -29.19
CA GLN A 102 -23.32 -37.06 -30.50
C GLN A 102 -21.84 -36.88 -30.87
N GLU A 103 -21.36 -37.88 -31.60
CA GLU A 103 -19.98 -38.30 -31.81
C GLU A 103 -19.28 -37.57 -32.97
N ASP A 104 -17.95 -37.49 -32.83
CA ASP A 104 -16.90 -37.39 -33.85
C ASP A 104 -16.97 -36.31 -34.95
N GLU A 105 -16.17 -35.25 -34.77
CA GLU A 105 -15.19 -34.85 -35.80
C GLU A 105 -14.12 -33.88 -35.23
N VAL A 106 -12.85 -34.25 -35.45
CA VAL A 106 -11.62 -33.44 -35.43
C VAL A 106 -11.42 -32.53 -34.21
N GLY A 107 -10.67 -33.06 -33.25
CA GLY A 107 -10.11 -32.30 -32.13
C GLY A 107 -9.21 -31.15 -32.61
N THR A 108 -9.50 -29.94 -32.12
CA THR A 108 -8.58 -28.81 -31.79
C THR A 108 -9.41 -27.51 -31.66
N LYS A 109 -10.43 -27.45 -30.77
CA LYS A 109 -11.16 -26.20 -30.53
C LYS A 109 -11.55 -25.92 -29.08
N LYS A 110 -11.78 -26.93 -28.24
CA LYS A 110 -12.23 -26.71 -26.85
C LYS A 110 -11.11 -26.35 -25.88
N GLU A 111 -9.91 -26.90 -26.03
CA GLU A 111 -8.78 -26.61 -25.13
C GLU A 111 -8.18 -25.20 -25.34
N ASP A 112 -8.27 -24.67 -26.57
CA ASP A 112 -7.79 -23.31 -26.90
C ASP A 112 -8.79 -22.21 -26.55
N ALA A 113 -10.06 -22.54 -26.31
CA ALA A 113 -11.06 -21.58 -25.83
C ALA A 113 -10.90 -21.32 -24.33
N PHE A 114 -10.59 -22.38 -23.56
CA PHE A 114 -10.36 -22.29 -22.11
C PHE A 114 -9.08 -21.51 -21.75
N LYS A 115 -8.06 -21.51 -22.63
CA LYS A 115 -6.83 -20.70 -22.47
C LYS A 115 -6.92 -19.28 -23.03
N ARG A 116 -7.95 -18.96 -23.83
CA ARG A 116 -8.17 -17.62 -24.42
C ARG A 116 -9.09 -16.72 -23.58
N ALA A 117 -9.81 -17.26 -22.63
CA ALA A 117 -10.39 -16.49 -21.53
C ALA A 117 -9.28 -16.07 -20.56
N GLY A 118 -8.37 -15.20 -21.00
CA GLY A 118 -7.55 -14.45 -20.06
C GLY A 118 -8.50 -13.71 -19.13
N SER A 119 -8.27 -13.78 -17.81
CA SER A 119 -9.08 -13.03 -16.85
C SER A 119 -9.11 -11.57 -17.29
N ARG A 120 -10.31 -11.10 -17.68
CA ARG A 120 -10.53 -9.72 -18.05
C ARG A 120 -10.78 -8.98 -16.76
N ALA A 121 -9.76 -8.31 -16.24
CA ALA A 121 -9.87 -7.52 -15.02
C ALA A 121 -9.88 -6.04 -15.37
N ALA A 122 -10.84 -5.30 -14.83
CA ALA A 122 -10.75 -3.85 -14.77
C ALA A 122 -9.86 -3.48 -13.59
N VAL A 123 -8.94 -2.53 -13.77
CA VAL A 123 -8.03 -2.09 -12.71
C VAL A 123 -8.31 -0.63 -12.36
N GLY A 124 -8.95 -0.41 -11.22
CA GLY A 124 -8.98 0.90 -10.59
C GLY A 124 -7.62 1.25 -10.00
N TYR A 125 -7.14 2.46 -10.22
CA TYR A 125 -5.89 2.93 -9.64
C TYR A 125 -6.04 4.32 -9.01
N SER A 126 -5.19 4.58 -8.02
CA SER A 126 -4.97 5.91 -7.47
C SER A 126 -3.48 6.14 -7.25
N PHE A 127 -3.00 7.35 -7.54
CA PHE A 127 -1.67 7.78 -7.14
C PHE A 127 -1.72 9.07 -6.33
N LEU A 128 -1.00 9.09 -5.21
CA LEU A 128 -0.89 10.21 -4.26
C LEU A 128 0.55 10.71 -4.25
N ASP A 129 0.73 12.00 -4.55
CA ASP A 129 1.93 12.75 -4.16
C ASP A 129 1.62 13.42 -2.81
N ALA A 130 2.19 12.86 -1.74
CA ALA A 130 1.95 13.34 -0.38
C ALA A 130 2.57 14.72 -0.12
N ALA A 131 3.65 15.07 -0.82
CA ALA A 131 4.31 16.37 -0.67
C ALA A 131 3.50 17.46 -1.39
N ALA A 132 3.01 17.18 -2.59
CA ALA A 132 2.14 18.10 -3.33
C ALA A 132 0.69 18.12 -2.82
N GLY A 133 0.28 17.12 -2.03
CA GLY A 133 -1.10 16.96 -1.57
C GLY A 133 -2.07 16.64 -2.72
N THR A 134 -1.58 16.08 -3.82
CA THR A 134 -2.38 15.77 -5.02
C THR A 134 -2.71 14.29 -5.09
N ILE A 135 -3.96 14.00 -5.42
CA ILE A 135 -4.42 12.63 -5.68
C ILE A 135 -4.98 12.55 -7.11
N HIS A 136 -4.58 11.50 -7.80
CA HIS A 136 -5.09 11.16 -9.11
C HIS A 136 -5.77 9.82 -9.03
N LEU A 137 -6.90 9.70 -9.72
CA LEU A 137 -7.74 8.51 -9.75
C LEU A 137 -7.98 8.13 -11.21
N GLY A 138 -8.02 6.84 -11.50
CA GLY A 138 -8.35 6.36 -12.84
C GLY A 138 -8.77 4.90 -12.83
N VAL A 139 -9.21 4.45 -13.99
CA VAL A 139 -9.57 3.05 -14.25
C VAL A 139 -8.92 2.66 -15.57
N LEU A 140 -8.20 1.54 -15.56
CA LEU A 140 -7.76 0.85 -16.75
C LEU A 140 -8.84 -0.18 -17.10
N PRO A 141 -9.49 -0.07 -18.28
CA PRO A 141 -10.47 -1.06 -18.69
C PRO A 141 -9.78 -2.42 -18.91
N PRO A 142 -10.55 -3.52 -18.89
CA PRO A 142 -10.01 -4.83 -19.25
C PRO A 142 -9.44 -4.80 -20.68
N ASP A 143 -8.35 -5.53 -20.90
CA ASP A 143 -7.77 -5.69 -22.23
C ASP A 143 -8.85 -6.18 -23.22
N ASP A 144 -8.84 -5.61 -24.42
CA ASP A 144 -9.62 -6.10 -25.55
C ASP A 144 -8.88 -7.26 -26.23
N GLU A 145 -9.57 -8.07 -27.04
CA GLU A 145 -8.96 -9.23 -27.74
C GLU A 145 -7.77 -8.85 -28.65
N HIS A 146 -7.56 -7.55 -28.89
CA HIS A 146 -6.49 -6.99 -29.71
C HIS A 146 -5.28 -6.50 -28.88
N GLY A 147 -5.32 -6.58 -27.55
CA GLY A 147 -4.20 -6.26 -26.66
C GLY A 147 -3.74 -4.80 -26.77
N THR A 148 -4.70 -3.88 -26.87
CA THR A 148 -4.37 -2.45 -27.04
C THR A 148 -3.86 -1.88 -25.71
N ALA A 149 -2.57 -2.09 -25.43
CA ALA A 149 -1.88 -1.43 -24.32
C ALA A 149 -1.99 0.10 -24.52
N LEU A 150 -2.59 0.78 -23.55
CA LEU A 150 -2.74 2.24 -23.52
C LEU A 150 -1.35 2.90 -23.69
N ALA A 151 -1.26 3.79 -24.69
CA ALA A 151 -0.09 4.61 -25.00
C ALA A 151 -0.01 5.87 -24.13
#